data_AF-A0AAD5SW22-F1
#
_entry.id   AF-A0AAD5SW22-F1
#
_cell.length_a   1.000
_cell.length_b   1.000
_cell.length_c   1.000
_cell.angle_alpha   90.00
_cell.angle_beta   90.00
_cell.angle_gamma   90.00
#
_symmetry.space_group_name_H-M   'P 1'
#
loop_
_entity.id
_entity.type
_entity.pdbx_description
1 polymer ?
#
loop_
_entity_poly.entity_id
_entity_poly.type
_entity_poly.pdbx_seq_one_letter_code
_entity_poly.pdbx_strand_id
1 'polypeptide(L)'
;MVRLSQTLSHDKKIYWLVIEDRANCTMRIRWVLERSGLKFAHLSSQAPESSLPKEQREASLRNTALDVLLNAIVTTTTTSQGIAYFGDDDNSYDLRLFPALRATRRVSTFPVGFIANGRYERCIVDETTGKISRIASNWVENRAFPIDMGGFAIHTDLLRARRPRFAPASVPGYLESKFLEQVVGGVAEMEPLMESCSRVFVWHTQTVAGDKRNRIGVVGGDSEYEDISKLNSINSPYRTSYILQETFEHAFQDITQHVDTQPQQQQQWIFFVTPTYERPTQIADMVRLSQTLSHDPSIYWIVIEDRANCSMRVRWILERSGLHFAHLSVLSPKPQPPPDYTNKTIPPNSISRGVSQRNAALDLITAEKFTGVVYFGDDDNVYDTRLFNELRKTQRVAVFGVAFVGNGKYERCVVDAGGRVVALLSNWAAGRKFSMDMGGFAVHSRVLSLVPEDKVRPLPRFRSSVRKGFLETDFIEQIVDHVGQLEPLMDNCTRFYVWHVQTDVQNMMEKVESDDLYEDISALM
;
A
#
# COMPACT_ATOMS: atom_id res chain seq x y z
N MET A 1 1.88 10.06 6.36
CA MET A 1 1.57 11.33 5.61
C MET A 1 1.36 11.31 4.08
N VAL A 2 2.33 11.01 3.18
CA VAL A 2 2.11 11.18 1.70
C VAL A 2 0.95 10.31 1.19
N ARG A 3 0.93 9.02 1.52
CA ARG A 3 -0.18 8.10 1.20
C ARG A 3 -1.50 8.63 1.73
N LEU A 4 -1.56 8.96 3.02
CA LEU A 4 -2.76 9.51 3.65
C LEU A 4 -3.27 10.75 2.91
N SER A 5 -2.38 11.68 2.51
CA SER A 5 -2.80 12.88 1.79
C SER A 5 -3.46 12.57 0.44
N GLN A 6 -2.96 11.57 -0.29
CA GLN A 6 -3.51 11.15 -1.57
C GLN A 6 -4.85 10.43 -1.37
N THR A 7 -4.95 9.56 -0.38
CA THR A 7 -6.21 8.91 0.02
C THR A 7 -7.28 9.94 0.38
N LEU A 8 -7.00 10.85 1.33
CA LEU A 8 -7.98 11.84 1.79
C LEU A 8 -8.37 12.81 0.67
N SER A 9 -7.47 13.12 -0.26
CA SER A 9 -7.72 14.09 -1.33
C SER A 9 -8.83 13.69 -2.32
N HIS A 10 -9.24 12.41 -2.33
CA HIS A 10 -10.39 11.92 -3.07
C HIS A 10 -11.73 12.45 -2.54
N ASP A 11 -11.78 12.93 -1.30
CA ASP A 11 -12.99 13.45 -0.69
C ASP A 11 -12.83 14.90 -0.24
N LYS A 12 -13.26 15.85 -1.09
CA LYS A 12 -13.13 17.29 -0.84
C LYS A 12 -14.00 17.82 0.31
N LYS A 13 -14.86 16.99 0.91
CA LYS A 13 -15.65 17.35 2.10
C LYS A 13 -14.88 17.07 3.40
N ILE A 14 -13.64 16.57 3.33
CA ILE A 14 -12.76 16.41 4.48
C ILE A 14 -12.09 17.75 4.81
N TYR A 15 -12.12 18.11 6.10
CA TYR A 15 -11.28 19.16 6.66
C TYR A 15 -10.18 18.50 7.51
N TRP A 16 -8.92 18.70 7.12
CA TRP A 16 -7.81 18.00 7.75
C TRP A 16 -7.15 18.84 8.86
N LEU A 17 -7.32 18.42 10.11
CA LEU A 17 -6.63 19.02 11.26
C LEU A 17 -5.33 18.22 11.50
N VAL A 18 -4.18 18.86 11.33
CA VAL A 18 -2.87 18.21 11.53
C VAL A 18 -2.08 18.95 12.59
N ILE A 19 -1.57 18.20 13.57
CA ILE A 19 -0.78 18.72 14.68
C ILE A 19 0.58 18.03 14.69
N GLU A 20 1.65 18.81 14.57
CA GLU A 20 3.02 18.30 14.76
C GLU A 20 3.41 18.38 16.23
N ASP A 21 3.99 17.29 16.77
CA ASP A 21 4.61 17.23 18.11
C ASP A 21 5.93 18.02 18.15
N ARG A 22 5.83 19.34 17.94
CA ARG A 22 6.95 20.28 17.81
C ARG A 22 6.55 21.67 18.23
N ALA A 23 7.54 22.52 18.50
CA ALA A 23 7.33 23.94 18.78
C ALA A 23 6.76 24.71 17.57
N ASN A 24 7.15 24.34 16.34
CA ASN A 24 6.75 25.03 15.11
C ASN A 24 6.40 24.03 14.00
N CYS A 25 5.40 24.39 13.20
CA CYS A 25 5.04 23.71 11.96
C CYS A 25 6.22 23.63 10.98
N THR A 26 6.35 22.50 10.27
CA THR A 26 7.41 22.30 9.29
C THR A 26 6.92 22.47 7.86
N MET A 27 7.78 23.02 6.98
CA MET A 27 7.45 23.13 5.55
C MET A 27 7.24 21.77 4.88
N ARG A 28 7.85 20.71 5.41
CA ARG A 28 7.70 19.34 4.86
C ARG A 28 6.26 18.86 4.96
N ILE A 29 5.62 19.03 6.12
CA ILE A 29 4.21 18.67 6.31
C ILE A 29 3.32 19.65 5.57
N ARG A 30 3.62 20.95 5.65
CA ARG A 30 2.85 21.98 4.94
C ARG A 30 2.73 21.71 3.44
N TRP A 31 3.82 21.35 2.77
CA TRP A 31 3.79 21.01 1.35
C TRP A 31 2.96 19.76 1.03
N VAL A 32 2.84 18.80 1.95
CA VAL A 32 1.94 17.65 1.77
C VAL A 32 0.48 18.11 1.86
N LEU A 33 0.17 18.95 2.84
CA LEU A 33 -1.19 19.49 3.04
C LEU A 33 -1.64 20.37 1.87
N GLU A 34 -0.81 21.30 1.43
CA GLU A 34 -1.11 22.18 0.29
C GLU A 34 -1.35 21.40 -1.00
N ARG A 35 -0.58 20.34 -1.25
CA ARG A 35 -0.72 19.49 -2.44
C ARG A 35 -1.93 18.55 -2.39
N SER A 36 -2.46 18.25 -1.21
CA SER A 36 -3.69 17.44 -1.10
C SER A 36 -4.91 18.14 -1.72
N GLY A 37 -4.87 19.47 -1.84
CA GLY A 37 -6.02 20.28 -2.26
C GLY A 37 -7.21 20.20 -1.29
N LEU A 38 -7.00 19.70 -0.07
CA LEU A 38 -8.00 19.70 0.99
C LEU A 38 -7.98 21.03 1.74
N LYS A 39 -9.10 21.34 2.39
CA LYS A 39 -9.09 22.37 3.44
C LYS A 39 -8.38 21.79 4.65
N PHE A 40 -7.45 22.53 5.25
CA PHE A 40 -6.68 22.05 6.39
C PHE A 40 -6.37 23.15 7.39
N ALA A 41 -6.11 22.74 8.64
CA ALA A 41 -5.41 23.54 9.62
C ALA A 41 -4.12 22.82 10.00
N HIS A 42 -3.00 23.53 9.90
CA HIS A 42 -1.68 23.03 10.26
C HIS A 42 -1.23 23.69 11.55
N LEU A 43 -1.14 22.88 12.59
CA LEU A 43 -0.85 23.31 13.95
C LEU A 43 0.42 22.62 14.44
N SER A 44 1.00 23.20 15.49
CA SER A 44 2.11 22.60 16.21
C SER A 44 1.86 22.74 17.70
N SER A 45 2.08 21.66 18.43
CA SER A 45 2.02 21.66 19.88
C SER A 45 3.13 20.75 20.38
N GLN A 46 3.96 21.25 21.28
CA GLN A 46 5.01 20.44 21.88
C GLN A 46 4.44 19.73 23.10
N ALA A 47 4.42 18.39 23.09
CA ALA A 47 4.02 17.65 24.27
C ALA A 47 4.98 17.93 25.45
N PRO A 48 4.49 17.95 26.70
CA PRO A 48 5.33 18.14 27.88
C PRO A 48 6.32 16.98 28.01
N GLU A 49 7.62 17.30 28.03
CA GLU A 49 8.79 16.40 28.04
C GLU A 49 8.81 15.25 27.01
N SER A 50 9.93 15.13 26.28
CA SER A 50 10.18 13.99 25.37
C SER A 50 10.30 12.63 26.08
N SER A 51 10.34 12.61 27.42
CA SER A 51 10.44 11.44 28.28
C SER A 51 9.11 10.69 28.44
N LEU A 52 7.96 11.33 28.22
CA LEU A 52 6.64 10.69 28.35
C LEU A 52 6.43 9.63 27.26
N PRO A 53 5.68 8.54 27.53
CA PRO A 53 5.30 7.56 26.51
C PRO A 53 4.57 8.19 25.31
N LYS A 54 4.75 7.63 24.10
CA LYS A 54 4.17 8.13 22.84
C LYS A 54 2.66 8.41 22.96
N GLU A 55 1.89 7.45 23.47
CA GLU A 55 0.44 7.53 23.64
C GLU A 55 -0.01 8.74 24.49
N GLN A 56 0.74 9.06 25.55
CA GLN A 56 0.45 10.20 26.43
C GLN A 56 0.75 11.53 25.74
N ARG A 57 1.83 11.60 24.97
CA ARG A 57 2.15 12.79 24.17
C ARG A 57 1.05 13.05 23.14
N GLU A 58 0.65 12.02 22.41
CA GLU A 58 -0.41 12.14 21.40
C GLU A 58 -1.78 12.50 22.00
N ALA A 59 -2.11 12.01 23.20
CA ALA A 59 -3.32 12.44 23.92
C ALA A 59 -3.37 13.97 24.10
N SER A 60 -2.23 14.58 24.43
CA SER A 60 -2.12 16.05 24.59
C SER A 60 -2.29 16.78 23.25
N LEU A 61 -1.74 16.23 22.16
CA LEU A 61 -1.94 16.76 20.81
C LEU A 61 -3.41 16.67 20.39
N ARG A 62 -4.07 15.52 20.62
CA ARG A 62 -5.50 15.33 20.32
C ARG A 62 -6.38 16.33 21.08
N ASN A 63 -6.07 16.62 22.34
CA ASN A 63 -6.76 17.66 23.11
C ASN A 63 -6.59 19.05 22.50
N THR A 64 -5.38 19.39 22.00
CA THR A 64 -5.14 20.65 21.29
C THR A 64 -5.99 20.75 20.02
N ALA A 65 -6.13 19.65 19.27
CA ALA A 65 -7.02 19.58 18.11
C ALA A 65 -8.47 19.81 18.50
N LEU A 66 -8.93 19.18 19.59
CA LEU A 66 -10.29 19.35 20.10
C LEU A 66 -10.55 20.80 20.51
N ASP A 67 -9.59 21.48 21.15
CA ASP A 67 -9.75 22.89 21.51
C ASP A 67 -9.90 23.79 20.28
N VAL A 68 -9.07 23.59 19.25
CA VAL A 68 -9.18 24.34 18.00
C VAL A 68 -10.51 24.07 17.30
N LEU A 69 -10.91 22.79 17.20
CA LEU A 69 -12.17 22.38 16.60
C LEU A 69 -13.37 22.98 17.33
N LEU A 70 -13.42 22.86 18.65
CA LEU A 70 -14.54 23.35 19.46
C LEU A 70 -14.64 24.88 19.43
N ASN A 71 -13.50 25.59 19.46
CA ASN A 71 -13.48 27.05 19.32
C ASN A 71 -13.95 27.49 17.93
N ALA A 72 -13.56 26.79 16.87
CA ALA A 72 -14.03 27.08 15.52
C ALA A 72 -15.55 26.87 15.39
N ILE A 73 -16.09 25.77 15.91
CA ILE A 73 -17.54 25.49 15.87
C ILE A 73 -18.36 26.53 16.66
N VAL A 74 -17.84 27.01 17.79
CA VAL A 74 -18.53 28.01 18.63
C VAL A 74 -18.54 29.40 17.99
N THR A 75 -17.48 29.75 17.24
CA THR A 75 -17.32 31.10 16.68
C THR A 75 -18.03 31.29 15.33
N THR A 76 -18.36 30.21 14.61
CA THR A 76 -19.12 30.30 13.36
C THR A 76 -20.62 30.43 13.62
N THR A 77 -21.27 31.44 13.03
CA THR A 77 -22.73 31.68 13.13
C THR A 77 -23.56 30.65 12.35
N THR A 78 -22.92 29.82 11.53
CA THR A 78 -23.53 28.65 10.89
C THR A 78 -23.43 27.45 11.81
N THR A 79 -24.52 26.69 11.95
CA THR A 79 -24.54 25.34 12.55
C THR A 79 -23.77 24.37 11.66
N SER A 80 -22.46 24.54 11.56
CA SER A 80 -21.58 23.67 10.79
C SER A 80 -21.47 22.33 11.52
N GLN A 81 -22.42 21.46 11.23
CA GLN A 81 -22.44 20.07 11.67
C GLN A 81 -21.43 19.26 10.84
N GLY A 82 -20.79 18.30 11.50
CA GLY A 82 -19.79 17.45 10.91
C GLY A 82 -19.42 16.30 11.85
N ILE A 83 -18.55 15.42 11.36
CA ILE A 83 -18.09 14.24 12.07
C ILE A 83 -16.62 14.40 12.39
N ALA A 84 -16.27 14.26 13.67
CA ALA A 84 -14.89 14.16 14.11
C ALA A 84 -14.44 12.70 14.04
N TYR A 85 -13.33 12.48 13.33
CA TYR A 85 -12.68 11.18 13.17
C TYR A 85 -11.19 11.33 13.47
N PHE A 86 -10.65 10.44 14.31
CA PHE A 86 -9.26 10.49 14.76
C PHE A 86 -8.39 9.55 13.90
N GLY A 87 -8.06 9.98 12.69
CA GLY A 87 -7.23 9.20 11.78
C GLY A 87 -5.74 9.26 12.13
N ASP A 88 -5.13 8.10 12.35
CA ASP A 88 -3.67 7.90 12.41
C ASP A 88 -3.04 8.00 11.00
N ASP A 89 -1.83 8.54 10.91
CA ASP A 89 -1.13 8.74 9.64
C ASP A 89 -0.34 7.53 9.13
N ASP A 90 -0.22 6.51 9.97
CA ASP A 90 0.34 5.19 9.64
C ASP A 90 -0.72 4.19 9.14
N ASN A 91 -2.00 4.42 9.42
CA ASN A 91 -3.12 3.56 9.01
C ASN A 91 -3.37 3.60 7.50
N SER A 92 -3.98 2.52 6.99
CA SER A 92 -4.48 2.42 5.63
C SER A 92 -6.00 2.55 5.63
N TYR A 93 -6.56 3.36 4.72
CA TYR A 93 -7.99 3.68 4.69
C TYR A 93 -8.61 3.38 3.33
N ASP A 94 -9.79 2.78 3.35
CA ASP A 94 -10.66 2.62 2.19
C ASP A 94 -11.47 3.89 1.94
N LEU A 95 -11.63 4.32 0.69
CA LEU A 95 -12.42 5.53 0.37
C LEU A 95 -13.88 5.44 0.83
N ARG A 96 -14.44 4.21 0.95
CA ARG A 96 -15.80 3.98 1.45
C ARG A 96 -15.98 4.38 2.92
N LEU A 97 -14.90 4.45 3.69
CA LEU A 97 -14.93 4.91 5.08
C LEU A 97 -15.59 6.28 5.18
N PHE A 98 -15.14 7.27 4.42
CA PHE A 98 -15.53 8.67 4.64
C PHE A 98 -17.02 8.96 4.36
N PRO A 99 -17.64 8.45 3.28
CA PRO A 99 -19.09 8.52 3.12
C PRO A 99 -19.84 7.82 4.24
N ALA A 100 -19.39 6.64 4.68
CA ALA A 100 -20.06 5.91 5.76
C ALA A 100 -19.97 6.63 7.11
N LEU A 101 -18.84 7.26 7.44
CA LEU A 101 -18.70 8.08 8.65
C LEU A 101 -19.73 9.21 8.72
N ARG A 102 -20.23 9.73 7.59
CA ARG A 102 -21.25 10.80 7.58
C ARG A 102 -22.61 10.34 8.07
N ALA A 103 -22.83 9.03 8.21
CA ALA A 103 -24.06 8.47 8.77
C ALA A 103 -24.11 8.58 10.30
N THR A 104 -22.98 8.89 10.97
CA THR A 104 -22.91 9.03 12.43
C THR A 104 -23.83 10.14 12.93
N ARG A 105 -24.80 9.79 13.78
CA ARG A 105 -25.73 10.75 14.39
C ARG A 105 -25.25 11.22 15.75
N ARG A 106 -24.64 10.33 16.54
CA ARG A 106 -24.09 10.63 17.87
C ARG A 106 -22.65 10.13 18.01
N VAL A 107 -22.50 8.81 18.11
CA VAL A 107 -21.21 8.11 18.16
C VAL A 107 -21.38 6.80 17.43
N SER A 108 -20.49 6.52 16.50
CA SER A 108 -20.47 5.26 15.76
C SER A 108 -19.20 4.48 16.02
N THR A 109 -19.26 3.16 15.85
CA THR A 109 -18.09 2.28 15.83
C THR A 109 -18.18 1.30 14.66
N PHE A 110 -17.03 0.79 14.24
CA PHE A 110 -16.87 -0.07 13.08
C PHE A 110 -15.54 -0.85 13.17
N PRO A 111 -15.36 -1.90 12.36
CA PRO A 111 -14.19 -2.76 12.42
C PRO A 111 -12.89 -2.05 12.04
N VAL A 112 -11.81 -2.39 12.76
CA VAL A 112 -10.42 -1.99 12.46
C VAL A 112 -9.58 -3.24 12.25
N GLY A 113 -8.90 -3.35 11.11
CA GLY A 113 -8.04 -4.48 10.79
C GLY A 113 -6.65 -4.41 11.41
N PHE A 114 -5.98 -5.56 11.54
CA PHE A 114 -4.59 -5.75 12.04
C PHE A 114 -4.32 -5.14 13.43
N ILE A 115 -5.23 -5.37 14.36
CA ILE A 115 -5.12 -4.84 15.72
C ILE A 115 -5.25 -5.92 16.78
N ALA A 116 -4.75 -5.64 17.98
CA ALA A 116 -4.89 -6.49 19.16
C ALA A 116 -4.34 -7.92 18.97
N ASN A 117 -3.29 -8.13 18.18
CA ASN A 117 -2.78 -9.45 17.82
C ASN A 117 -3.78 -10.33 17.03
N GLY A 118 -4.85 -9.74 16.51
CA GLY A 118 -5.88 -10.40 15.71
C GLY A 118 -5.97 -9.85 14.28
N ARG A 119 -6.88 -10.44 13.49
CA ARG A 119 -7.17 -9.95 12.13
C ARG A 119 -7.93 -8.63 12.15
N TYR A 120 -8.82 -8.44 13.12
CA TYR A 120 -9.59 -7.22 13.32
C TYR A 120 -10.15 -7.14 14.74
N GLU A 121 -10.47 -5.93 15.18
CA GLU A 121 -11.40 -5.65 16.26
C GLU A 121 -12.74 -5.23 15.64
N ARG A 122 -13.87 -5.75 16.14
CA ARG A 122 -15.19 -5.41 15.59
C ARG A 122 -16.30 -5.36 16.63
N CYS A 123 -17.30 -4.53 16.39
CA CYS A 123 -18.53 -4.56 17.18
C CYS A 123 -19.38 -5.79 16.80
N ILE A 124 -20.04 -6.39 17.79
CA ILE A 124 -20.99 -7.50 17.61
C ILE A 124 -22.38 -6.92 17.78
N VAL A 125 -23.18 -7.00 16.71
CA VAL A 125 -24.53 -6.45 16.67
C VAL A 125 -25.54 -7.56 16.94
N ASP A 126 -26.46 -7.31 17.85
CA ASP A 126 -27.63 -8.17 18.07
C ASP A 126 -28.59 -7.98 16.89
N GLU A 127 -28.83 -9.04 16.12
CA GLU A 127 -29.63 -8.99 14.89
C GLU A 127 -31.10 -8.63 15.13
N THR A 128 -31.62 -8.88 16.34
CA THR A 128 -33.02 -8.60 16.67
C THR A 128 -33.23 -7.12 17.01
N THR A 129 -32.29 -6.55 17.75
CA THR A 129 -32.38 -5.17 18.25
C THR A 129 -31.65 -4.15 17.37
N GLY A 130 -30.72 -4.60 16.53
CA GLY A 130 -29.79 -3.77 15.78
C GLY A 130 -28.78 -3.02 16.66
N LYS A 131 -28.71 -3.34 17.95
CA LYS A 131 -27.81 -2.69 18.91
C LYS A 131 -26.52 -3.48 19.08
N ILE A 132 -25.46 -2.78 19.46
CA ILE A 132 -24.18 -3.41 19.77
C ILE A 132 -24.28 -4.07 21.14
N SER A 133 -24.06 -5.39 21.19
CA SER A 133 -24.04 -6.18 22.42
C SER A 133 -22.68 -6.11 23.12
N ARG A 134 -21.60 -6.19 22.35
CA ARG A 134 -20.21 -6.10 22.81
C ARG A 134 -19.27 -5.74 21.66
N ILE A 135 -18.01 -5.51 21.97
CA ILE A 135 -16.94 -5.41 20.97
C ILE A 135 -15.99 -6.60 21.17
N ALA A 136 -15.67 -7.27 20.07
CA ALA A 136 -14.69 -8.35 20.03
C ALA A 136 -13.30 -7.75 19.84
N SER A 137 -12.48 -7.81 20.90
CA SER A 137 -11.09 -7.36 20.92
C SER A 137 -10.25 -8.37 21.70
N ASN A 138 -9.03 -8.60 21.22
CA ASN A 138 -8.06 -9.50 21.85
C ASN A 138 -7.10 -8.76 22.81
N TRP A 139 -7.34 -7.47 23.05
CA TRP A 139 -6.46 -6.61 23.84
C TRP A 139 -7.19 -6.03 25.04
N VAL A 140 -6.74 -6.43 26.23
CA VAL A 140 -7.23 -5.98 27.54
C VAL A 140 -8.75 -6.07 27.65
N GLU A 141 -9.23 -7.23 28.11
CA GLU A 141 -10.65 -7.64 28.07
C GLU A 141 -11.57 -6.82 29.01
N ASN A 142 -11.03 -6.20 30.06
CA ASN A 142 -11.81 -5.47 31.07
C ASN A 142 -11.89 -3.95 30.81
N ARG A 143 -12.20 -3.57 29.56
CA ARG A 143 -12.43 -2.17 29.16
C ARG A 143 -13.91 -1.93 28.88
N ALA A 144 -14.44 -0.78 29.28
CA ALA A 144 -15.82 -0.42 28.98
C ALA A 144 -16.03 -0.26 27.46
N PHE A 145 -15.00 0.25 26.78
CA PHE A 145 -14.94 0.33 25.32
C PHE A 145 -13.59 -0.24 24.86
N PRO A 146 -13.53 -1.53 24.50
CA PRO A 146 -12.32 -2.10 23.94
C PRO A 146 -12.24 -1.75 22.45
N ILE A 147 -11.99 -0.46 22.17
CA ILE A 147 -11.97 0.13 20.82
C ILE A 147 -10.61 0.80 20.56
N ASP A 148 -10.07 0.67 19.36
CA ASP A 148 -8.95 1.46 18.85
C ASP A 148 -9.32 2.90 18.47
N MET A 149 -8.34 3.81 18.48
CA MET A 149 -8.53 5.22 18.09
C MET A 149 -9.15 5.37 16.68
N GLY A 150 -8.78 4.50 15.74
CA GLY A 150 -9.31 4.48 14.38
C GLY A 150 -10.71 3.87 14.24
N GLY A 151 -11.28 3.29 15.30
CA GLY A 151 -12.50 2.47 15.28
C GLY A 151 -13.79 3.17 15.71
N PHE A 152 -13.76 4.50 15.89
CA PHE A 152 -14.96 5.27 16.23
C PHE A 152 -14.98 6.66 15.59
N ALA A 153 -16.17 7.24 15.49
CA ALA A 153 -16.38 8.61 15.04
C ALA A 153 -17.49 9.28 15.86
N ILE A 154 -17.41 10.60 16.01
CA ILE A 154 -18.28 11.36 16.92
C ILE A 154 -18.89 12.55 16.19
N HIS A 155 -20.20 12.72 16.32
CA HIS A 155 -20.89 13.89 15.82
C HIS A 155 -20.44 15.14 16.60
N THR A 156 -20.08 16.20 15.89
CA THR A 156 -19.55 17.45 16.46
C THR A 156 -20.49 18.12 17.48
N ASP A 157 -21.81 17.98 17.33
CA ASP A 157 -22.76 18.47 18.35
C ASP A 157 -22.58 17.80 19.70
N LEU A 158 -22.27 16.51 19.71
CA LEU A 158 -22.04 15.77 20.95
C LEU A 158 -20.69 16.16 21.58
N LEU A 159 -19.64 16.35 20.76
CA LEU A 159 -18.37 16.90 21.24
C LEU A 159 -18.55 18.28 21.85
N ARG A 160 -19.38 19.14 21.24
CA ARG A 160 -19.68 20.48 21.75
C ARG A 160 -20.44 20.43 23.07
N ALA A 161 -21.39 19.51 23.20
CA ALA A 161 -22.22 19.36 24.40
C ALA A 161 -21.45 18.76 25.59
N ARG A 162 -20.61 17.74 25.34
CA ARG A 162 -19.89 16.99 26.39
C ARG A 162 -18.50 17.53 26.68
N ARG A 163 -17.84 18.15 25.70
CA ARG A 163 -16.44 18.62 25.74
C ARG A 163 -15.47 17.58 26.32
N PRO A 164 -15.46 16.33 25.81
CA PRO A 164 -14.60 15.28 26.36
C PRO A 164 -13.13 15.63 26.17
N ARG A 165 -12.26 15.02 27.00
CA ARG A 165 -10.81 15.16 26.91
C ARG A 165 -10.11 13.82 27.05
N PHE A 166 -9.05 13.63 26.27
CA PHE A 166 -8.12 12.53 26.47
C PHE A 166 -7.34 12.79 27.77
N ALA A 167 -7.21 11.79 28.62
CA ALA A 167 -6.42 11.88 29.84
C ALA A 167 -5.00 11.37 29.55
N PRO A 168 -3.97 12.26 29.46
CA PRO A 168 -2.62 11.82 29.11
C PRO A 168 -2.01 10.84 30.12
N ALA A 169 -2.44 10.90 31.38
CA ALA A 169 -1.99 9.99 32.43
C ALA A 169 -2.75 8.64 32.47
N SER A 170 -3.56 8.33 31.45
CA SER A 170 -4.24 7.04 31.35
C SER A 170 -3.24 5.88 31.30
N VAL A 171 -3.64 4.75 31.90
CA VAL A 171 -2.94 3.48 31.73
C VAL A 171 -2.96 3.09 30.25
N PRO A 172 -1.85 2.59 29.66
CA PRO A 172 -1.81 2.18 28.27
C PRO A 172 -2.99 1.28 27.89
N GLY A 173 -3.65 1.60 26.77
CA GLY A 173 -4.82 0.85 26.26
C GLY A 173 -6.18 1.24 26.87
N TYR A 174 -6.21 2.14 27.86
CA TYR A 174 -7.45 2.70 28.42
C TYR A 174 -7.78 4.11 27.90
N LEU A 175 -6.93 4.70 27.06
CA LEU A 175 -7.08 6.09 26.62
C LEU A 175 -8.42 6.32 25.90
N GLU A 176 -8.78 5.46 24.96
CA GLU A 176 -10.02 5.50 24.18
C GLU A 176 -11.22 5.22 25.08
N SER A 177 -11.14 4.20 25.93
CA SER A 177 -12.23 3.86 26.87
C SER A 177 -12.56 5.03 27.79
N LYS A 178 -11.53 5.67 28.39
CA LYS A 178 -11.72 6.81 29.28
C LYS A 178 -12.24 8.06 28.56
N PHE A 179 -11.92 8.21 27.27
CA PHE A 179 -12.48 9.27 26.45
C PHE A 179 -13.96 9.01 26.14
N LEU A 180 -14.32 7.80 25.71
CA LEU A 180 -15.69 7.42 25.33
C LEU A 180 -16.66 7.37 26.51
N GLU A 181 -16.19 6.99 27.71
CA GLU A 181 -16.96 7.06 28.97
C GLU A 181 -17.49 8.48 29.29
N GLN A 182 -16.86 9.53 28.74
CA GLN A 182 -17.33 10.93 28.89
C GLN A 182 -18.42 11.30 27.87
N VAL A 183 -18.63 10.47 26.84
CA VAL A 183 -19.45 10.78 25.66
C VAL A 183 -20.75 9.95 25.64
N VAL A 184 -20.66 8.66 25.96
CA VAL A 184 -21.76 7.68 25.93
C VAL A 184 -21.73 6.76 27.15
N GLY A 185 -22.90 6.25 27.56
CA GLY A 185 -23.02 5.40 28.76
C GLY A 185 -22.54 3.95 28.58
N GLY A 186 -22.45 3.48 27.34
CA GLY A 186 -22.00 2.13 27.00
C GLY A 186 -22.08 1.83 25.51
N VAL A 187 -21.54 0.68 25.10
CA VAL A 187 -21.44 0.27 23.69
C VAL A 187 -22.81 0.15 23.00
N ALA A 188 -23.85 -0.22 23.75
CA ALA A 188 -25.22 -0.33 23.23
C ALA A 188 -25.86 1.02 22.83
N GLU A 189 -25.26 2.14 23.21
CA GLU A 189 -25.66 3.49 22.76
C GLU A 189 -24.92 3.93 21.49
N MET A 190 -23.92 3.18 21.04
CA MET A 190 -23.16 3.48 19.83
C MET A 190 -23.85 2.90 18.59
N GLU A 191 -23.57 3.50 17.43
CA GLU A 191 -24.14 3.14 16.14
C GLU A 191 -23.18 2.22 15.37
N PRO A 192 -23.59 1.01 14.96
CA PRO A 192 -22.75 0.14 14.14
C PRO A 192 -22.73 0.64 12.69
N LEU A 193 -21.54 0.89 12.15
CA LEU A 193 -21.34 1.23 10.73
C LEU A 193 -20.65 0.09 9.96
N MET A 194 -20.48 0.29 8.65
CA MET A 194 -19.83 -0.67 7.73
C MET A 194 -20.57 -2.00 7.69
N GLU A 195 -21.84 -1.94 7.29
CA GLU A 195 -22.74 -3.10 7.18
C GLU A 195 -22.83 -3.84 8.53
N SER A 196 -23.25 -3.14 9.58
CA SER A 196 -23.39 -3.69 10.94
C SER A 196 -22.11 -4.32 11.48
N CYS A 197 -20.97 -3.63 11.30
CA CYS A 197 -19.65 -4.10 11.68
C CYS A 197 -19.20 -5.41 11.01
N SER A 198 -19.72 -5.69 9.82
CA SER A 198 -19.24 -6.81 9.01
C SER A 198 -18.02 -6.43 8.18
N ARG A 199 -17.83 -5.16 7.77
CA ARG A 199 -16.72 -4.78 6.86
C ARG A 199 -15.63 -3.92 7.48
N VAL A 200 -14.38 -4.21 7.12
CA VAL A 200 -13.18 -3.48 7.51
C VAL A 200 -12.81 -2.47 6.43
N PHE A 201 -12.90 -1.17 6.73
CA PHE A 201 -12.50 -0.07 5.84
C PHE A 201 -11.28 0.71 6.35
N VAL A 202 -10.70 0.29 7.48
CA VAL A 202 -9.49 0.87 8.07
C VAL A 202 -8.63 -0.25 8.63
N TRP A 203 -7.33 -0.18 8.36
CA TRP A 203 -6.34 -1.14 8.86
C TRP A 203 -5.26 -0.40 9.62
N HIS A 204 -4.96 -0.90 10.82
CA HIS A 204 -3.81 -0.45 11.57
C HIS A 204 -2.53 -0.99 10.90
N THR A 205 -1.77 -0.09 10.29
CA THR A 205 -0.55 -0.46 9.55
C THR A 205 0.62 0.34 10.06
N GLN A 206 1.83 -0.12 9.81
CA GLN A 206 3.05 0.66 9.99
C GLN A 206 3.92 0.56 8.75
N THR A 207 4.79 1.56 8.58
CA THR A 207 5.73 1.59 7.46
C THR A 207 7.14 1.39 7.97
N VAL A 208 7.82 0.37 7.44
CA VAL A 208 9.24 0.12 7.69
C VAL A 208 10.04 0.22 6.40
N ALA A 209 11.31 0.61 6.48
CA ALA A 209 12.21 0.55 5.33
C ALA A 209 12.35 -0.92 4.88
N GLY A 210 12.22 -1.18 3.57
CA GLY A 210 12.04 -2.54 3.05
C GLY A 210 13.15 -3.56 3.41
N ASP A 211 14.37 -3.08 3.68
CA ASP A 211 15.51 -3.97 3.97
C ASP A 211 15.72 -4.31 5.47
N LYS A 212 14.96 -3.70 6.39
CA LYS A 212 15.22 -3.81 7.84
C LYS A 212 14.74 -5.12 8.50
N ARG A 213 13.99 -5.99 7.82
CA ARG A 213 13.40 -7.22 8.41
C ARG A 213 14.29 -8.47 8.45
N ASN A 214 15.51 -8.47 7.89
CA ASN A 214 16.40 -9.66 7.93
C ASN A 214 17.05 -9.93 9.32
N ARG A 215 16.42 -9.55 10.44
CA ARG A 215 16.99 -9.70 11.80
C ARG A 215 16.10 -10.42 12.82
N ILE A 216 15.03 -11.10 12.43
CA ILE A 216 14.28 -11.97 13.35
C ILE A 216 14.67 -13.42 13.08
N GLY A 217 15.20 -14.08 14.11
CA GLY A 217 15.87 -15.37 14.06
C GLY A 217 14.98 -16.51 13.58
N VAL A 218 15.55 -17.34 12.72
CA VAL A 218 15.08 -18.70 12.45
C VAL A 218 15.21 -19.48 13.76
N VAL A 219 14.10 -19.70 14.46
CA VAL A 219 14.01 -20.80 15.43
C VAL A 219 13.40 -21.96 14.67
N GLY A 220 14.21 -23.01 14.46
CA GLY A 220 13.76 -24.26 13.86
C GLY A 220 12.60 -24.83 14.68
N GLY A 221 11.50 -25.12 14.00
CA GLY A 221 10.42 -25.94 14.49
C GLY A 221 10.15 -26.98 13.41
N ASP A 222 10.51 -28.22 13.70
CA ASP A 222 10.14 -29.38 12.92
C ASP A 222 8.61 -29.46 12.87
N SER A 223 8.02 -29.41 11.67
CA SER A 223 6.62 -29.73 11.45
C SER A 223 6.54 -31.00 10.63
N GLU A 224 6.02 -32.05 11.26
CA GLU A 224 5.67 -33.32 10.63
C GLU A 224 4.76 -33.09 9.42
N TYR A 225 5.20 -33.60 8.27
CA TYR A 225 4.43 -33.61 7.04
C TYR A 225 3.47 -34.81 7.06
N GLU A 226 2.16 -34.55 6.98
CA GLU A 226 1.22 -35.57 6.54
C GLU A 226 1.46 -35.93 5.06
N ASP A 227 1.45 -37.23 4.82
CA ASP A 227 1.89 -37.94 3.63
C ASP A 227 0.85 -37.82 2.48
N ILE A 228 1.04 -36.86 1.56
CA ILE A 228 0.22 -36.70 0.34
C ILE A 228 0.80 -37.53 -0.83
N SER A 229 1.12 -38.80 -0.58
CA SER A 229 1.66 -39.74 -1.58
C SER A 229 0.60 -40.37 -2.51
N LYS A 230 -0.60 -39.81 -2.65
CA LYS A 230 -1.69 -40.41 -3.46
C LYS A 230 -2.26 -39.59 -4.64
N LEU A 231 -1.54 -38.58 -5.15
CA LEU A 231 -2.01 -37.84 -6.34
C LEU A 231 -0.95 -37.67 -7.44
N ASN A 232 -0.11 -38.70 -7.66
CA ASN A 232 0.71 -38.80 -8.86
C ASN A 232 0.11 -39.80 -9.86
N SER A 233 -0.72 -39.30 -10.77
CA SER A 233 -0.58 -39.63 -12.19
C SER A 233 -1.21 -38.54 -13.05
N ILE A 234 -0.49 -38.20 -14.13
CA ILE A 234 -0.78 -37.31 -15.26
C ILE A 234 0.24 -36.18 -15.36
N ASN A 235 1.43 -36.55 -15.84
CA ASN A 235 2.35 -35.64 -16.51
C ASN A 235 1.75 -35.27 -17.87
N SER A 236 1.51 -33.98 -18.11
CA SER A 236 1.26 -33.45 -19.45
C SER A 236 1.82 -32.04 -19.59
N PRO A 237 2.75 -31.77 -20.53
CA PRO A 237 3.35 -30.45 -20.76
C PRO A 237 2.41 -29.45 -21.46
N TYR A 238 1.13 -29.79 -21.67
CA TYR A 238 0.18 -29.00 -22.45
C TYR A 238 -0.70 -28.05 -21.64
N ARG A 239 -0.56 -27.95 -20.30
CA ARG A 239 -1.48 -27.13 -19.47
C ARG A 239 -1.06 -25.66 -19.33
N THR A 240 0.23 -25.33 -19.50
CA THR A 240 0.74 -23.96 -19.33
C THR A 240 0.28 -23.01 -20.45
N SER A 241 0.10 -23.52 -21.68
CA SER A 241 -0.37 -22.71 -22.81
C SER A 241 -1.85 -22.34 -22.72
N TYR A 242 -2.70 -23.25 -22.23
CA TYR A 242 -4.14 -23.02 -22.10
C TYR A 242 -4.47 -21.97 -21.03
N ILE A 243 -3.80 -22.00 -19.87
CA ILE A 243 -4.02 -21.03 -18.79
C ILE A 243 -3.56 -19.62 -19.21
N LEU A 244 -2.45 -19.52 -19.95
CA LEU A 244 -2.01 -18.25 -20.54
C LEU A 244 -3.06 -17.73 -21.55
N GLN A 245 -3.60 -18.61 -22.40
CA GLN A 245 -4.56 -18.21 -23.43
C GLN A 245 -5.89 -17.71 -22.84
N GLU A 246 -6.43 -18.37 -21.80
CA GLU A 246 -7.63 -17.90 -21.08
C GLU A 246 -7.37 -16.57 -20.35
N THR A 247 -6.22 -16.41 -19.67
CA THR A 247 -5.87 -15.14 -19.01
C THR A 247 -5.72 -13.97 -20.00
N PHE A 248 -5.22 -14.23 -21.21
CA PHE A 248 -5.17 -13.23 -22.29
C PHE A 248 -6.56 -12.85 -22.81
N GLU A 249 -7.47 -13.82 -23.00
CA GLU A 249 -8.83 -13.53 -23.47
C GLU A 249 -9.64 -12.67 -22.49
N HIS A 250 -9.52 -12.90 -21.18
CA HIS A 250 -10.17 -12.07 -20.17
C HIS A 250 -9.59 -10.64 -20.14
N ALA A 251 -8.26 -10.49 -20.24
CA ALA A 251 -7.62 -9.18 -20.31
C ALA A 251 -8.03 -8.42 -21.60
N PHE A 252 -8.13 -9.12 -22.74
CA PHE A 252 -8.55 -8.54 -24.01
C PHE A 252 -10.00 -8.00 -23.98
N GLN A 253 -10.91 -8.69 -23.30
CA GLN A 253 -12.29 -8.23 -23.11
C GLN A 253 -12.38 -6.97 -22.23
N ASP A 254 -11.56 -6.88 -21.16
CA ASP A 254 -11.50 -5.68 -20.33
C ASP A 254 -10.93 -4.47 -21.10
N ILE A 255 -9.91 -4.69 -21.94
CA ILE A 255 -9.27 -3.68 -22.81
C ILE A 255 -10.28 -3.08 -23.78
N THR A 256 -11.06 -3.93 -24.46
CA THR A 256 -11.97 -3.51 -25.53
C THR A 256 -13.20 -2.76 -25.04
N GLN A 257 -13.59 -2.90 -23.77
CA GLN A 257 -14.76 -2.21 -23.21
C GLN A 257 -14.49 -0.80 -22.66
N HIS A 258 -13.22 -0.40 -22.47
CA HIS A 258 -12.88 0.83 -21.74
C HIS A 258 -12.09 1.87 -22.53
N VAL A 259 -11.79 1.66 -23.81
CA VAL A 259 -11.15 2.70 -24.64
C VAL A 259 -12.23 3.63 -25.21
N ASP A 260 -12.66 4.62 -24.42
CA ASP A 260 -13.51 5.70 -24.91
C ASP A 260 -12.69 6.70 -25.73
N THR A 261 -13.21 7.05 -26.90
CA THR A 261 -12.53 7.87 -27.91
C THR A 261 -12.83 9.34 -27.67
N GLN A 262 -12.08 9.97 -26.76
CA GLN A 262 -12.05 11.43 -26.64
C GLN A 262 -10.65 11.96 -26.92
N PRO A 263 -10.47 12.96 -27.82
CA PRO A 263 -9.16 13.49 -28.17
C PRO A 263 -8.71 14.49 -27.09
N GLN A 264 -8.12 13.99 -26.00
CA GLN A 264 -7.33 14.81 -25.07
C GLN A 264 -5.85 14.69 -25.45
N GLN A 265 -5.16 15.84 -25.48
CA GLN A 265 -3.74 16.02 -25.85
C GLN A 265 -2.88 14.79 -25.53
N GLN A 266 -2.56 13.99 -26.55
CA GLN A 266 -1.66 12.83 -26.60
C GLN A 266 -0.95 12.46 -25.28
N GLN A 267 -1.73 12.05 -24.26
CA GLN A 267 -1.18 11.76 -22.94
C GLN A 267 -0.59 10.35 -22.99
N GLN A 268 0.73 10.26 -22.93
CA GLN A 268 1.43 8.97 -22.99
C GLN A 268 0.98 8.07 -21.82
N TRP A 269 0.53 6.87 -22.16
CA TRP A 269 0.11 5.85 -21.19
C TRP A 269 1.27 5.42 -20.30
N ILE A 270 0.97 5.19 -19.02
CA ILE A 270 1.85 4.48 -18.09
C ILE A 270 1.26 3.11 -17.82
N PHE A 271 1.92 2.06 -18.30
CA PHE A 271 1.65 0.66 -17.93
C PHE A 271 2.32 0.38 -16.60
N PHE A 272 1.57 0.53 -15.52
CA PHE A 272 2.02 0.30 -14.16
C PHE A 272 1.92 -1.20 -13.86
N VAL A 273 3.06 -1.89 -13.77
CA VAL A 273 3.14 -3.34 -13.60
C VAL A 273 3.33 -3.68 -12.14
N THR A 274 2.36 -4.37 -11.54
CA THR A 274 2.35 -4.73 -10.12
C THR A 274 2.23 -6.24 -9.93
N PRO A 275 3.33 -6.95 -9.62
CA PRO A 275 3.23 -8.30 -9.08
C PRO A 275 2.67 -8.24 -7.65
N THR A 276 1.75 -9.14 -7.31
CA THR A 276 1.19 -9.25 -5.95
C THR A 276 1.01 -10.71 -5.54
N TYR A 277 0.88 -10.99 -4.25
CA TYR A 277 0.65 -12.32 -3.71
C TYR A 277 -0.13 -12.26 -2.40
N GLU A 278 -0.75 -13.38 -2.02
CA GLU A 278 -1.55 -13.48 -0.81
C GLU A 278 -0.68 -13.35 0.45
N ARG A 279 -1.01 -12.35 1.26
CA ARG A 279 -0.43 -12.09 2.58
C ARG A 279 -1.41 -11.24 3.39
N PRO A 280 -1.29 -11.17 4.73
CA PRO A 280 -2.20 -10.39 5.55
C PRO A 280 -2.42 -8.95 5.04
N THR A 281 -1.35 -8.25 4.69
CA THR A 281 -1.41 -6.83 4.26
C THR A 281 -1.83 -6.60 2.81
N GLN A 282 -2.03 -7.66 2.01
CA GLN A 282 -2.24 -7.54 0.55
C GLN A 282 -3.36 -6.55 0.19
N ILE A 283 -4.50 -6.66 0.87
CA ILE A 283 -5.65 -5.80 0.60
C ILE A 283 -5.36 -4.34 0.96
N ALA A 284 -4.81 -4.08 2.15
CA ALA A 284 -4.44 -2.73 2.55
C ALA A 284 -3.42 -2.09 1.57
N ASP A 285 -2.45 -2.89 1.11
CA ASP A 285 -1.42 -2.47 0.16
C ASP A 285 -1.98 -2.16 -1.24
N MET A 286 -2.89 -3.00 -1.73
CA MET A 286 -3.57 -2.80 -3.01
C MET A 286 -4.57 -1.64 -2.99
N VAL A 287 -5.30 -1.46 -1.87
CA VAL A 287 -6.27 -0.37 -1.69
C VAL A 287 -5.60 1.00 -1.72
N ARG A 288 -4.50 1.19 -0.99
CA ARG A 288 -3.76 2.47 -1.02
C ARG A 288 -3.08 2.70 -2.37
N LEU A 289 -2.58 1.65 -3.03
CA LEU A 289 -1.96 1.78 -4.35
C LEU A 289 -3.00 2.20 -5.38
N SER A 290 -4.17 1.57 -5.41
CA SER A 290 -5.25 1.94 -6.35
C SER A 290 -5.71 3.39 -6.16
N GLN A 291 -5.81 3.86 -4.91
CA GLN A 291 -6.12 5.25 -4.59
C GLN A 291 -5.00 6.22 -5.01
N THR A 292 -3.74 5.79 -5.01
CA THR A 292 -2.62 6.59 -5.48
C THR A 292 -2.63 6.71 -7.01
N LEU A 293 -2.83 5.59 -7.69
CA LEU A 293 -2.84 5.52 -9.16
C LEU A 293 -4.06 6.24 -9.77
N SER A 294 -5.23 6.16 -9.13
CA SER A 294 -6.46 6.83 -9.59
C SER A 294 -6.41 8.36 -9.62
N HIS A 295 -5.33 8.98 -9.12
CA HIS A 295 -5.07 10.41 -9.35
C HIS A 295 -4.69 10.75 -10.79
N ASP A 296 -4.40 9.76 -11.62
CA ASP A 296 -3.98 9.96 -13.00
C ASP A 296 -4.76 9.03 -13.95
N PRO A 297 -5.64 9.58 -14.81
CA PRO A 297 -6.50 8.78 -15.68
C PRO A 297 -5.73 8.08 -16.81
N SER A 298 -4.48 8.46 -17.08
CA SER A 298 -3.66 7.85 -18.14
C SER A 298 -2.70 6.78 -17.59
N ILE A 299 -3.10 6.13 -16.50
CA ILE A 299 -2.46 4.93 -15.96
C ILE A 299 -3.28 3.71 -16.39
N TYR A 300 -2.58 2.72 -16.94
CA TYR A 300 -3.09 1.39 -17.19
C TYR A 300 -2.43 0.44 -16.18
N TRP A 301 -3.21 -0.11 -15.25
CA TRP A 301 -2.69 -0.93 -14.16
C TRP A 301 -2.71 -2.42 -14.50
N ILE A 302 -1.53 -3.01 -14.70
CA ILE A 302 -1.38 -4.44 -14.99
C ILE A 302 -1.03 -5.14 -13.67
N VAL A 303 -1.99 -5.87 -13.11
CA VAL A 303 -1.83 -6.59 -11.85
C VAL A 303 -1.71 -8.08 -12.13
N ILE A 304 -0.66 -8.69 -11.57
CA ILE A 304 -0.36 -10.10 -11.78
C ILE A 304 -0.22 -10.80 -10.44
N GLU A 305 -1.16 -11.69 -10.12
CA GLU A 305 -1.11 -12.47 -8.89
C GLU A 305 -0.15 -13.66 -9.02
N ASP A 306 0.70 -13.87 -8.01
CA ASP A 306 1.43 -15.11 -7.80
C ASP A 306 0.49 -16.20 -7.27
N ARG A 307 -0.40 -16.66 -8.17
CA ARG A 307 -1.43 -17.65 -7.90
C ARG A 307 -1.75 -18.39 -9.21
N ALA A 308 -2.36 -19.57 -9.09
CA ALA A 308 -2.84 -20.34 -10.24
C ALA A 308 -3.97 -19.64 -11.02
N ASN A 309 -4.85 -18.91 -10.33
CA ASN A 309 -6.01 -18.22 -10.90
C ASN A 309 -6.14 -16.82 -10.30
N CYS A 310 -6.79 -15.89 -11.01
CA CYS A 310 -7.16 -14.57 -10.48
C CYS A 310 -8.14 -14.70 -9.30
N SER A 311 -7.96 -13.89 -8.27
CA SER A 311 -8.82 -13.87 -7.08
C SER A 311 -9.87 -12.76 -7.13
N MET A 312 -11.08 -13.07 -6.66
CA MET A 312 -12.17 -12.07 -6.61
C MET A 312 -11.82 -10.87 -5.72
N ARG A 313 -11.03 -11.06 -4.66
CA ARG A 313 -10.62 -9.97 -3.76
C ARG A 313 -9.78 -8.91 -4.48
N VAL A 314 -8.87 -9.33 -5.38
CA VAL A 314 -8.04 -8.41 -6.16
C VAL A 314 -8.87 -7.80 -7.29
N ARG A 315 -9.67 -8.63 -7.99
CA ARG A 315 -10.57 -8.16 -9.05
C ARG A 315 -11.48 -7.03 -8.57
N TRP A 316 -12.06 -7.19 -7.38
CA TRP A 316 -12.96 -6.23 -6.78
C TRP A 316 -12.29 -4.86 -6.49
N ILE A 317 -11.01 -4.87 -6.07
CA ILE A 317 -10.22 -3.64 -5.90
C ILE A 317 -9.94 -2.95 -7.24
N LEU A 318 -9.70 -3.73 -8.29
CA LEU A 318 -9.42 -3.21 -9.62
C LEU A 318 -10.67 -2.55 -10.22
N GLU A 319 -11.81 -3.24 -10.19
CA GLU A 319 -13.08 -2.74 -10.73
C GLU A 319 -13.52 -1.43 -10.08
N ARG A 320 -13.40 -1.33 -8.75
CA ARG A 320 -13.78 -0.12 -8.01
C ARG A 320 -12.77 1.02 -8.12
N SER A 321 -11.55 0.75 -8.60
CA SER A 321 -10.49 1.77 -8.66
C SER A 321 -10.76 2.84 -9.71
N GLY A 322 -11.60 2.54 -10.69
CA GLY A 322 -11.86 3.40 -11.85
C GLY A 322 -10.68 3.49 -12.83
N LEU A 323 -9.61 2.71 -12.63
CA LEU A 323 -8.47 2.64 -13.54
C LEU A 323 -8.75 1.71 -14.72
N HIS A 324 -8.10 1.95 -15.85
CA HIS A 324 -7.92 0.90 -16.86
C HIS A 324 -6.99 -0.17 -16.26
N PHE A 325 -7.34 -1.44 -16.40
CA PHE A 325 -6.53 -2.50 -15.80
C PHE A 325 -6.51 -3.79 -16.62
N ALA A 326 -5.52 -4.63 -16.34
CA ALA A 326 -5.50 -6.05 -16.73
C ALA A 326 -5.20 -6.87 -15.48
N HIS A 327 -5.95 -7.95 -15.28
CA HIS A 327 -5.81 -8.83 -14.13
C HIS A 327 -5.35 -10.22 -14.58
N LEU A 328 -4.08 -10.53 -14.33
CA LEU A 328 -3.45 -11.79 -14.70
C LEU A 328 -3.12 -12.62 -13.45
N SER A 329 -2.89 -13.91 -13.65
CA SER A 329 -2.37 -14.81 -12.62
C SER A 329 -1.29 -15.71 -13.19
N VAL A 330 -0.12 -15.72 -12.55
CA VAL A 330 0.99 -16.59 -12.92
C VAL A 330 1.61 -17.14 -11.65
N LEU A 331 1.49 -18.44 -11.45
CA LEU A 331 2.10 -19.11 -10.31
C LEU A 331 3.63 -19.20 -10.52
N SER A 332 4.39 -18.66 -9.58
CA SER A 332 5.84 -18.79 -9.56
C SER A 332 6.24 -20.27 -9.49
N PRO A 333 7.28 -20.70 -10.24
CA PRO A 333 7.84 -22.03 -10.06
C PRO A 333 8.22 -22.23 -8.59
N LYS A 334 7.82 -23.35 -7.98
CA LYS A 334 8.27 -23.70 -6.63
C LYS A 334 9.80 -23.68 -6.60
N PRO A 335 10.45 -23.18 -5.53
CA PRO A 335 11.89 -23.30 -5.38
C PRO A 335 12.25 -24.78 -5.49
N GLN A 336 12.86 -25.19 -6.59
CA GLN A 336 13.40 -26.54 -6.68
C GLN A 336 14.71 -26.52 -5.87
N PRO A 337 14.89 -27.44 -4.91
CA PRO A 337 16.22 -27.64 -4.36
C PRO A 337 17.16 -27.99 -5.53
N PRO A 338 18.39 -27.46 -5.58
CA PRO A 338 19.32 -27.78 -6.63
C PRO A 338 19.46 -29.31 -6.78
N PRO A 339 19.47 -29.86 -8.00
CA PRO A 339 19.57 -31.31 -8.24
C PRO A 339 20.88 -31.92 -7.73
N ASP A 340 21.84 -31.11 -7.29
CA ASP A 340 23.18 -31.53 -6.90
C ASP A 340 23.51 -31.07 -5.47
N TYR A 341 23.42 -32.00 -4.52
CA TYR A 341 23.70 -31.81 -3.08
C TYR A 341 25.21 -31.62 -2.76
N THR A 342 26.01 -31.18 -3.74
CA THR A 342 27.47 -31.07 -3.63
C THR A 342 27.99 -29.63 -3.72
N ASN A 343 27.24 -28.68 -4.29
CA ASN A 343 27.65 -27.27 -4.37
C ASN A 343 26.91 -26.39 -3.36
N LYS A 344 27.50 -26.26 -2.16
CA LYS A 344 27.02 -25.43 -1.02
C LYS A 344 27.00 -23.90 -1.28
N THR A 345 27.08 -23.41 -2.50
CA THR A 345 27.31 -21.98 -2.81
C THR A 345 26.07 -21.21 -3.26
N ILE A 346 24.93 -21.86 -3.53
CA ILE A 346 23.68 -21.17 -3.88
C ILE A 346 22.64 -21.43 -2.79
N PRO A 347 22.34 -20.44 -1.92
CA PRO A 347 21.31 -20.59 -0.90
C PRO A 347 19.93 -20.91 -1.54
N PRO A 348 19.08 -21.71 -0.87
CA PRO A 348 17.72 -22.05 -1.33
C PRO A 348 16.83 -20.83 -1.64
N ASN A 349 17.18 -19.65 -1.12
CA ASN A 349 16.44 -18.38 -1.28
C ASN A 349 17.05 -17.45 -2.36
N SER A 350 17.60 -18.00 -3.44
CA SER A 350 18.27 -17.24 -4.51
C SER A 350 17.33 -16.73 -5.61
N ILE A 351 16.11 -17.24 -5.70
CA ILE A 351 15.14 -16.84 -6.73
C ILE A 351 14.54 -15.47 -6.35
N SER A 352 14.70 -14.49 -7.24
CA SER A 352 14.06 -13.19 -7.07
C SER A 352 12.54 -13.30 -7.25
N ARG A 353 11.77 -12.70 -6.35
CA ARG A 353 10.29 -12.74 -6.40
C ARG A 353 9.76 -11.90 -7.55
N GLY A 354 8.59 -12.26 -8.08
CA GLY A 354 7.90 -11.44 -9.08
C GLY A 354 8.42 -11.58 -10.51
N VAL A 355 9.41 -12.45 -10.78
CA VAL A 355 10.03 -12.56 -12.12
C VAL A 355 9.04 -13.03 -13.17
N SER A 356 8.33 -14.14 -12.91
CA SER A 356 7.33 -14.69 -13.84
C SER A 356 6.21 -13.68 -14.09
N GLN A 357 5.79 -12.96 -13.05
CA GLN A 357 4.72 -11.99 -13.08
C GLN A 357 5.09 -10.76 -13.91
N ARG A 358 6.29 -10.19 -13.71
CA ARG A 358 6.81 -9.07 -14.53
C ARG A 358 6.97 -9.46 -16.00
N ASN A 359 7.44 -10.68 -16.27
CA ASN A 359 7.57 -11.18 -17.64
C ASN A 359 6.20 -11.38 -18.33
N ALA A 360 5.17 -11.84 -17.61
CA ALA A 360 3.82 -11.95 -18.15
C ALA A 360 3.21 -10.59 -18.53
N ALA A 361 3.53 -9.54 -17.75
CA ALA A 361 3.17 -8.18 -18.12
C ALA A 361 3.86 -7.73 -19.42
N LEU A 362 5.15 -8.05 -19.57
CA LEU A 362 5.90 -7.78 -20.80
C LEU A 362 5.32 -8.53 -22.01
N ASP A 363 4.87 -9.77 -21.82
CA ASP A 363 4.15 -10.54 -22.85
C ASP A 363 2.87 -9.82 -23.29
N LEU A 364 2.03 -9.42 -22.33
CA LEU A 364 0.79 -8.68 -22.62
C LEU A 364 1.06 -7.38 -23.38
N ILE A 365 2.00 -6.56 -22.89
CA ILE A 365 2.35 -5.28 -23.52
C ILE A 365 2.82 -5.48 -24.97
N THR A 366 3.59 -6.54 -25.22
CA THR A 366 4.12 -6.85 -26.56
C THR A 366 3.02 -7.40 -27.48
N ALA A 367 2.22 -8.35 -27.00
CA ALA A 367 1.16 -8.99 -27.77
C ALA A 367 0.10 -7.97 -28.22
N GLU A 368 -0.32 -7.09 -27.30
CA GLU A 368 -1.31 -6.03 -27.55
C GLU A 368 -0.71 -4.78 -28.20
N LYS A 369 0.61 -4.76 -28.47
CA LYS A 369 1.34 -3.62 -29.07
C LYS A 369 1.10 -2.31 -28.33
N PHE A 370 1.01 -2.40 -27.01
CA PHE A 370 0.81 -1.27 -26.12
C PHE A 370 1.96 -0.27 -26.23
N THR A 371 1.62 1.01 -26.49
CA THR A 371 2.58 2.09 -26.69
C THR A 371 2.55 3.07 -25.53
N GLY A 372 3.63 3.14 -24.76
CA GLY A 372 3.72 3.99 -23.57
C GLY A 372 4.93 3.67 -22.70
N VAL A 373 4.91 4.14 -21.46
CA VAL A 373 5.95 3.88 -20.46
C VAL A 373 5.57 2.67 -19.64
N VAL A 374 6.47 1.71 -19.49
CA VAL A 374 6.34 0.56 -18.60
C VAL A 374 7.11 0.87 -17.32
N TYR A 375 6.41 0.79 -16.19
CA TYR A 375 6.99 1.03 -14.86
C TYR A 375 6.67 -0.15 -13.93
N PHE A 376 7.69 -0.73 -13.31
CA PHE A 376 7.55 -1.87 -12.40
C PHE A 376 7.38 -1.36 -10.97
N GLY A 377 6.12 -1.28 -10.52
CA GLY A 377 5.78 -0.80 -9.20
C GLY A 377 5.21 -1.90 -8.32
N ASP A 378 6.00 -2.33 -7.32
CA ASP A 378 5.58 -3.26 -6.28
C ASP A 378 4.44 -2.67 -5.42
N ASP A 379 3.57 -3.52 -4.88
CA ASP A 379 2.34 -3.14 -4.16
C ASP A 379 2.59 -2.55 -2.74
N ASP A 380 3.79 -2.76 -2.20
CA ASP A 380 4.17 -2.34 -0.85
C ASP A 380 4.86 -0.97 -0.76
N ASN A 381 5.36 -0.45 -1.89
CA ASN A 381 6.07 0.82 -1.96
C ASN A 381 5.17 2.06 -1.83
N VAL A 382 5.79 3.24 -1.65
CA VAL A 382 5.11 4.55 -1.70
C VAL A 382 5.45 5.29 -2.98
N TYR A 383 4.42 5.81 -3.65
CA TYR A 383 4.55 6.62 -4.85
C TYR A 383 3.94 8.00 -4.64
N ASP A 384 4.70 9.06 -4.91
CA ASP A 384 4.16 10.43 -4.98
C ASP A 384 3.55 10.64 -6.37
N THR A 385 2.34 11.19 -6.48
CA THR A 385 1.65 11.37 -7.76
C THR A 385 2.44 12.21 -8.79
N ARG A 386 3.41 13.02 -8.34
CA ARG A 386 4.35 13.72 -9.23
C ARG A 386 5.22 12.77 -10.06
N LEU A 387 5.41 11.54 -9.59
CA LEU A 387 6.11 10.48 -10.32
C LEU A 387 5.57 10.32 -11.74
N PHE A 388 4.25 10.30 -11.91
CA PHE A 388 3.62 9.93 -13.18
C PHE A 388 3.96 10.92 -14.30
N ASN A 389 4.00 12.21 -13.99
CA ASN A 389 4.45 13.24 -14.95
C ASN A 389 5.93 13.13 -15.29
N GLU A 390 6.77 12.67 -14.36
CA GLU A 390 8.18 12.40 -14.66
C GLU A 390 8.32 11.17 -15.54
N LEU A 391 7.62 10.06 -15.21
CA LEU A 391 7.68 8.81 -15.96
C LEU A 391 7.38 9.01 -17.44
N ARG A 392 6.40 9.84 -17.79
CA ARG A 392 6.04 10.17 -19.19
C ARG A 392 7.17 10.80 -20.00
N LYS A 393 8.23 11.32 -19.38
CA LYS A 393 9.36 11.86 -20.11
C LYS A 393 10.24 10.75 -20.72
N THR A 394 10.07 9.50 -20.27
CA THR A 394 10.86 8.34 -20.70
C THR A 394 10.73 8.10 -22.21
N GLN A 395 11.86 8.17 -22.91
CA GLN A 395 11.96 7.88 -24.34
C GLN A 395 12.48 6.46 -24.62
N ARG A 396 13.42 5.98 -23.81
CA ARG A 396 14.02 4.65 -23.93
C ARG A 396 14.13 3.98 -22.56
N VAL A 397 15.05 4.44 -21.71
CA VAL A 397 15.27 3.92 -20.35
C VAL A 397 15.57 5.08 -19.42
N ALA A 398 14.64 5.37 -18.52
CA ALA A 398 14.78 6.40 -17.51
C ALA A 398 15.29 5.85 -16.19
N VAL A 399 16.05 6.66 -15.45
CA VAL A 399 16.56 6.34 -14.11
C VAL A 399 16.34 7.50 -13.15
N PHE A 400 16.07 7.20 -11.89
CA PHE A 400 15.80 8.19 -10.85
C PHE A 400 16.10 7.65 -9.44
N GLY A 401 15.99 8.52 -8.43
CA GLY A 401 16.27 8.16 -7.05
C GLY A 401 15.13 7.43 -6.36
N VAL A 402 15.47 6.41 -5.57
CA VAL A 402 14.54 5.69 -4.68
C VAL A 402 15.04 5.79 -3.25
N ALA A 403 14.17 6.18 -2.33
CA ALA A 403 14.50 6.26 -0.91
C ALA A 403 14.37 4.88 -0.22
N PHE A 404 15.12 4.68 0.86
CA PHE A 404 15.07 3.50 1.75
C PHE A 404 15.43 2.14 1.10
N VAL A 405 16.31 2.18 0.10
CA VAL A 405 16.86 1.01 -0.59
C VAL A 405 18.26 0.67 -0.08
N GLY A 406 18.60 -0.62 -0.10
CA GLY A 406 19.92 -1.17 0.14
C GLY A 406 20.42 -0.99 1.57
N ASN A 407 19.53 -0.98 2.57
CA ASN A 407 19.79 -0.53 3.94
C ASN A 407 20.33 0.91 4.06
N GLY A 408 20.23 1.69 2.98
CA GLY A 408 20.67 3.08 2.91
C GLY A 408 19.53 4.06 3.03
N LYS A 409 19.87 5.36 2.98
CA LYS A 409 18.86 6.42 2.88
C LYS A 409 18.19 6.44 1.51
N TYR A 410 18.96 6.14 0.46
CA TYR A 410 18.51 6.12 -0.92
C TYR A 410 19.54 5.45 -1.83
N GLU A 411 19.09 5.06 -3.02
CA GLU A 411 19.92 4.88 -4.22
C GLU A 411 19.53 5.94 -5.26
N ARG A 412 20.48 6.46 -6.04
CA ARG A 412 20.19 7.49 -7.06
C ARG A 412 21.28 7.57 -8.13
N CYS A 413 20.94 8.13 -9.29
CA CYS A 413 21.95 8.46 -10.29
C CYS A 413 22.75 9.74 -9.93
N VAL A 414 23.97 9.83 -10.47
CA VAL A 414 24.82 11.04 -10.48
C VAL A 414 24.85 11.55 -11.90
N VAL A 415 24.53 12.84 -12.06
CA VAL A 415 24.43 13.50 -13.37
C VAL A 415 25.50 14.57 -13.47
N ASP A 416 26.20 14.64 -14.60
CA ASP A 416 27.17 15.70 -14.89
C ASP A 416 26.48 17.03 -15.25
N ALA A 417 27.27 18.10 -15.41
CA ALA A 417 26.75 19.41 -15.80
C ALA A 417 26.09 19.42 -17.20
N GLY A 418 26.37 18.41 -18.02
CA GLY A 418 25.78 18.22 -19.34
C GLY A 418 24.47 17.41 -19.33
N GLY A 419 23.96 17.04 -18.15
CA GLY A 419 22.71 16.27 -18.04
C GLY A 419 22.87 14.77 -18.30
N ARG A 420 24.09 14.24 -18.33
CA ARG A 420 24.34 12.80 -18.56
C ARG A 420 24.61 12.06 -17.27
N VAL A 421 24.09 10.85 -17.17
CA VAL A 421 24.37 9.96 -16.03
C VAL A 421 25.81 9.45 -16.11
N VAL A 422 26.60 9.74 -15.08
CA VAL A 422 28.02 9.32 -14.99
C VAL A 422 28.26 8.22 -13.97
N ALA A 423 27.35 8.04 -13.00
CA ALA A 423 27.43 6.98 -11.99
C ALA A 423 26.07 6.69 -11.37
N LEU A 424 25.98 5.57 -10.66
CA LEU A 424 24.82 5.17 -9.85
C LEU A 424 25.28 4.93 -8.41
N LEU A 425 24.71 5.69 -7.47
CA LEU A 425 25.01 5.58 -6.05
C LEU A 425 24.14 4.50 -5.43
N SER A 426 24.79 3.46 -4.89
CA SER A 426 24.14 2.34 -4.24
C SER A 426 24.92 1.89 -3.01
N ASN A 427 24.21 1.41 -1.99
CA ASN A 427 24.79 0.85 -0.77
C ASN A 427 24.75 -0.70 -0.76
N TRP A 428 24.21 -1.32 -1.81
CA TRP A 428 23.91 -2.74 -1.86
C TRP A 428 24.53 -3.44 -3.07
N ALA A 429 25.10 -4.63 -2.82
CA ALA A 429 25.71 -5.50 -3.83
C ALA A 429 26.69 -4.76 -4.75
N ALA A 430 27.92 -4.55 -4.27
CA ALA A 430 28.99 -3.89 -5.03
C ALA A 430 29.31 -4.63 -6.35
N GLY A 431 29.71 -3.88 -7.37
CA GLY A 431 30.08 -4.42 -8.70
C GLY A 431 28.92 -4.54 -9.69
N ARG A 432 27.70 -4.15 -9.33
CA ARG A 432 26.57 -4.03 -10.27
C ARG A 432 26.82 -2.86 -11.22
N LYS A 433 26.74 -3.12 -12.52
CA LYS A 433 26.86 -2.10 -13.57
C LYS A 433 25.71 -1.09 -13.50
N PHE A 434 24.50 -1.60 -13.26
CA PHE A 434 23.27 -0.82 -13.09
C PHE A 434 22.77 -1.00 -11.66
N SER A 435 23.44 -0.34 -10.71
CA SER A 435 23.14 -0.40 -9.29
C SER A 435 21.94 0.46 -8.91
N MET A 436 20.74 -0.07 -9.18
CA MET A 436 19.45 0.55 -8.86
C MET A 436 18.44 -0.49 -8.36
N ASP A 437 17.36 -0.02 -7.77
CA ASP A 437 16.18 -0.79 -7.36
C ASP A 437 15.16 -0.94 -8.49
N MET A 438 14.28 -1.94 -8.41
CA MET A 438 13.18 -2.16 -9.37
C MET A 438 12.31 -0.91 -9.54
N GLY A 439 12.02 -0.20 -8.44
CA GLY A 439 11.23 1.03 -8.46
C GLY A 439 11.97 2.26 -8.97
N GLY A 440 13.26 2.14 -9.34
CA GLY A 440 14.16 3.25 -9.69
C GLY A 440 14.37 3.51 -11.17
N PHE A 441 13.69 2.76 -12.03
CA PHE A 441 13.76 2.95 -13.48
C PHE A 441 12.41 2.74 -14.17
N ALA A 442 12.32 3.22 -15.40
CA ALA A 442 11.19 2.96 -16.29
C ALA A 442 11.70 2.76 -17.72
N VAL A 443 10.94 2.03 -18.54
CA VAL A 443 11.31 1.78 -19.93
C VAL A 443 10.16 2.16 -20.85
N HIS A 444 10.44 2.73 -22.01
CA HIS A 444 9.39 2.91 -23.01
C HIS A 444 9.13 1.58 -23.71
N SER A 445 7.86 1.17 -23.87
CA SER A 445 7.47 -0.10 -24.51
C SER A 445 8.07 -0.32 -25.91
N ARG A 446 8.48 0.73 -26.63
CA ARG A 446 9.20 0.63 -27.91
C ARG A 446 10.48 -0.21 -27.79
N VAL A 447 11.14 -0.22 -26.62
CA VAL A 447 12.34 -1.05 -26.42
C VAL A 447 12.02 -2.55 -26.42
N LEU A 448 10.75 -2.92 -26.22
CA LEU A 448 10.23 -4.28 -26.28
C LEU A 448 9.81 -4.68 -27.70
N SER A 449 9.84 -3.75 -28.66
CA SER A 449 9.54 -4.00 -30.08
C SER A 449 10.73 -3.73 -31.00
N LEU A 450 11.87 -3.30 -30.46
CA LEU A 450 13.12 -3.13 -31.21
C LEU A 450 13.68 -4.52 -31.55
N VAL A 451 13.22 -5.10 -32.66
CA VAL A 451 13.92 -6.18 -33.35
C VAL A 451 14.66 -5.54 -34.54
N PRO A 452 15.98 -5.32 -34.46
CA PRO A 452 16.76 -4.98 -35.64
C PRO A 452 16.63 -6.13 -36.66
N GLU A 453 16.29 -5.84 -37.91
CA GLU A 453 16.16 -6.86 -38.98
C GLU A 453 17.43 -7.70 -39.16
N ASP A 454 18.59 -7.20 -38.73
CA ASP A 454 19.90 -7.82 -38.82
C ASP A 454 20.31 -8.63 -37.58
N LYS A 455 19.55 -8.58 -36.47
CA LYS A 455 19.86 -9.31 -35.23
C LYS A 455 18.61 -9.92 -34.62
N VAL A 456 18.52 -11.25 -34.64
CA VAL A 456 17.61 -12.02 -33.78
C VAL A 456 18.07 -11.84 -32.32
N ARG A 457 17.76 -10.68 -31.72
CA ARG A 457 17.86 -10.51 -30.27
C ARG A 457 16.52 -10.90 -29.66
N PRO A 458 16.50 -11.83 -28.69
CA PRO A 458 15.30 -12.09 -27.92
C PRO A 458 14.87 -10.79 -27.22
N LEU A 459 13.56 -10.61 -27.05
CA LEU A 459 13.01 -9.45 -26.33
C LEU A 459 13.60 -9.36 -24.92
N PRO A 460 13.82 -8.15 -24.37
CA PRO A 460 14.32 -7.99 -23.01
C PRO A 460 13.43 -8.70 -21.99
N ARG A 461 14.01 -9.54 -21.12
CA ARG A 461 13.30 -10.29 -20.08
C ARG A 461 14.05 -10.35 -18.77
N PHE A 462 13.30 -10.43 -17.67
CA PHE A 462 13.86 -10.75 -16.36
C PHE A 462 14.23 -12.23 -16.29
N ARG A 463 15.48 -12.55 -15.94
CA ARG A 463 15.95 -13.93 -15.80
C ARG A 463 16.02 -14.34 -14.34
N SER A 464 15.37 -15.44 -13.97
CA SER A 464 15.35 -15.94 -12.59
C SER A 464 16.67 -16.59 -12.15
N SER A 465 17.54 -16.96 -13.11
CA SER A 465 18.83 -17.61 -12.87
C SER A 465 19.94 -16.65 -12.41
N VAL A 466 19.65 -15.37 -12.24
CA VAL A 466 20.62 -14.34 -11.87
C VAL A 466 20.87 -14.31 -10.37
N ARG A 467 22.07 -13.85 -9.99
CA ARG A 467 22.43 -13.66 -8.58
C ARG A 467 21.49 -12.64 -7.92
N LYS A 468 21.12 -12.88 -6.66
CA LYS A 468 20.35 -11.93 -5.84
C LYS A 468 20.93 -10.51 -5.94
N GLY A 469 20.06 -9.54 -6.25
CA GLY A 469 20.40 -8.13 -6.42
C GLY A 469 20.89 -7.74 -7.81
N PHE A 470 21.02 -8.68 -8.75
CA PHE A 470 21.42 -8.40 -10.15
C PHE A 470 20.25 -8.45 -11.14
N LEU A 471 19.01 -8.61 -10.67
CA LEU A 471 17.84 -8.77 -11.54
C LEU A 471 17.62 -7.54 -12.45
N GLU A 472 17.72 -6.35 -11.87
CA GLU A 472 17.58 -5.08 -12.55
C GLU A 472 18.74 -4.88 -13.53
N THR A 473 19.96 -5.17 -13.09
CA THR A 473 21.16 -5.08 -13.94
C THR A 473 21.04 -5.97 -15.17
N ASP A 474 20.62 -7.23 -14.97
CA ASP A 474 20.45 -8.20 -16.04
C ASP A 474 19.44 -7.75 -17.10
N PHE A 475 18.31 -7.18 -16.67
CA PHE A 475 17.28 -6.67 -17.57
C PHE A 475 17.76 -5.44 -18.35
N ILE A 476 18.39 -4.47 -17.69
CA ILE A 476 18.83 -3.22 -18.30
C ILE A 476 20.00 -3.42 -19.27
N GLU A 477 20.91 -4.36 -18.99
CA GLU A 477 22.01 -4.72 -19.90
C GLU A 477 21.55 -5.28 -21.26
N GLN A 478 20.32 -5.80 -21.34
CA GLN A 478 19.73 -6.25 -22.60
C GLN A 478 19.29 -5.06 -23.47
N ILE A 479 19.15 -3.86 -22.90
CA ILE A 479 18.60 -2.66 -23.54
C ILE A 479 19.66 -1.60 -23.79
N VAL A 480 20.58 -1.39 -22.84
CA VAL A 480 21.62 -0.34 -22.87
C VAL A 480 23.00 -0.87 -22.44
N ASP A 481 24.05 -0.31 -23.04
CA ASP A 481 25.43 -0.78 -22.87
C ASP A 481 26.19 -0.08 -21.74
N HIS A 482 25.79 1.12 -21.32
CA HIS A 482 26.46 1.86 -20.23
C HIS A 482 25.55 2.91 -19.60
N VAL A 483 25.86 3.32 -18.36
CA VAL A 483 25.02 4.26 -17.57
C VAL A 483 24.73 5.59 -18.27
N GLY A 484 25.66 6.10 -19.10
CA GLY A 484 25.46 7.33 -19.86
C GLY A 484 24.35 7.29 -20.94
N GLN A 485 23.76 6.12 -21.21
CA GLN A 485 22.58 5.98 -22.07
C GLN A 485 21.25 6.06 -21.31
N LEU A 486 21.29 6.15 -19.97
CA LEU A 486 20.10 6.32 -19.14
C LEU A 486 19.64 7.78 -19.13
N GLU A 487 18.33 7.98 -19.09
CA GLU A 487 17.69 9.30 -19.03
C GLU A 487 17.43 9.68 -17.56
N PRO A 488 18.13 10.67 -16.99
CA PRO A 488 17.91 11.05 -15.60
C PRO A 488 16.60 11.83 -15.45
N LEU A 489 15.70 11.35 -14.59
CA LEU A 489 14.44 12.03 -14.26
C LEU A 489 14.48 12.67 -12.87
N MET A 490 13.39 13.33 -12.49
CA MET A 490 13.19 13.87 -11.13
C MET A 490 14.27 14.88 -10.74
N ASP A 491 14.48 15.87 -11.62
CA ASP A 491 15.45 16.96 -11.39
C ASP A 491 16.87 16.39 -11.24
N ASN A 492 17.33 15.64 -12.26
CA ASN A 492 18.64 14.99 -12.29
C ASN A 492 18.89 14.06 -11.08
N CYS A 493 17.90 13.23 -10.74
CA CYS A 493 17.93 12.31 -9.59
C CYS A 493 18.11 12.99 -8.23
N THR A 494 17.79 14.28 -8.09
CA THR A 494 17.89 15.00 -6.81
C THR A 494 16.59 14.99 -6.01
N ARG A 495 15.46 14.66 -6.64
CA ARG A 495 14.16 14.50 -5.98
C ARG A 495 13.77 13.02 -5.89
N PHE A 496 13.05 12.69 -4.83
CA PHE A 496 12.56 11.34 -4.55
C PHE A 496 11.05 11.36 -4.55
N TYR A 497 10.46 10.63 -5.50
CA TYR A 497 9.00 10.42 -5.61
C TYR A 497 8.62 8.96 -5.36
N VAL A 498 9.59 8.12 -5.00
CA VAL A 498 9.41 6.69 -4.68
C VAL A 498 10.17 6.35 -3.41
N TRP A 499 9.52 5.62 -2.51
CA TRP A 499 10.13 5.09 -1.29
C TRP A 499 9.93 3.59 -1.24
N HIS A 500 11.04 2.87 -1.13
CA HIS A 500 11.06 1.42 -0.98
C HIS A 500 10.77 1.04 0.48
N VAL A 501 9.53 0.65 0.73
CA VAL A 501 9.03 0.39 2.09
C VAL A 501 8.22 -0.90 2.11
N GLN A 502 8.05 -1.43 3.30
CA GLN A 502 7.16 -2.55 3.55
C GLN A 502 6.11 -2.16 4.57
N THR A 503 4.94 -2.78 4.43
CA THR A 503 3.89 -2.70 5.43
C THR A 503 4.20 -3.68 6.57
N ASP A 504 4.11 -3.15 7.78
CA ASP A 504 4.25 -3.87 9.02
C ASP A 504 2.94 -3.91 9.79
N VAL A 505 2.68 -5.07 10.39
CA VAL A 505 1.54 -5.34 11.25
C VAL A 505 2.11 -5.79 12.58
N GLN A 506 2.13 -4.88 13.56
CA GLN A 506 2.71 -5.21 14.86
C GLN A 506 1.91 -6.33 15.53
N ASN A 507 2.64 -7.33 16.03
CA ASN A 507 2.13 -8.36 16.95
C ASN A 507 0.96 -9.24 16.45
N MET A 508 0.68 -9.35 15.15
CA MET A 508 -0.20 -10.44 14.69
C MET A 508 0.43 -11.78 15.03
N MET A 509 -0.18 -12.56 15.94
CA MET A 509 0.30 -13.92 16.20
C MET A 509 0.07 -14.78 14.96
N GLU A 510 1.12 -15.45 14.47
CA GLU A 510 1.04 -16.41 13.35
C GLU A 510 0.15 -17.62 13.65
N LYS A 511 -0.25 -17.83 14.90
CA LYS A 511 -1.14 -18.91 15.33
C LYS A 511 -2.38 -18.36 16.03
N VAL A 512 -3.46 -18.20 15.28
CA VAL A 512 -4.80 -18.36 15.84
C VAL A 512 -5.26 -19.75 15.44
N GLU A 513 -4.91 -20.75 16.26
CA GLU A 513 -5.64 -22.01 16.34
C GLU A 513 -6.94 -21.72 17.10
N SER A 514 -7.99 -21.33 16.38
CA SER A 514 -9.36 -21.45 16.87
C SER A 514 -10.31 -21.34 15.68
N ASP A 515 -11.09 -22.39 15.47
CA ASP A 515 -12.03 -22.61 14.36
C ASP A 515 -13.17 -21.57 14.23
N ASP A 516 -13.19 -20.51 15.04
CA ASP A 516 -14.26 -19.48 15.04
C ASP A 516 -13.91 -18.17 14.30
N LEU A 517 -12.75 -18.09 13.62
CA LEU A 517 -12.27 -16.86 12.95
C LEU A 517 -12.03 -17.01 11.44
N TYR A 518 -12.39 -18.15 10.85
CA TYR A 518 -11.95 -18.55 9.52
C TYR A 518 -12.91 -18.35 8.35
N GLU A 519 -14.14 -17.84 8.52
CA GLU A 519 -15.06 -17.80 7.37
C GLU A 519 -15.27 -16.46 6.67
N ASP A 520 -15.13 -15.30 7.31
CA ASP A 520 -15.51 -14.07 6.62
C ASP A 520 -14.35 -13.33 5.93
N ILE A 521 -13.91 -13.89 4.80
CA ILE A 521 -13.20 -13.12 3.76
C ILE A 521 -14.09 -11.93 3.30
N SER A 522 -15.41 -12.05 3.41
CA SER A 522 -16.36 -10.95 3.15
C SER A 522 -16.08 -9.74 4.06
N ALA A 523 -15.60 -9.95 5.29
CA ALA A 523 -15.33 -8.86 6.22
C ALA A 523 -14.14 -7.99 5.81
N LEU A 524 -13.23 -8.49 4.96
CA LEU A 524 -12.10 -7.74 4.43
C LEU A 524 -12.41 -7.09 3.06
N MET A 525 -13.60 -7.33 2.49
CA MET A 525 -14.08 -6.81 1.20
C MET A 525 -15.19 -5.79 1.41
#